data_AF-A0A3M2E020-F1
#
_entry.id   AF-A0A3M2E020-F1
#
_cell.length_a   1.000
_cell.length_b   1.000
_cell.length_c   1.000
_cell.angle_alpha   90.00
_cell.angle_beta   90.00
_cell.angle_gamma   90.00
#
_symmetry.space_group_name_H-M   'P 1'
#
loop_
_entity.id
_entity.type
_entity.pdbx_description
1 polymer ?
#
loop_
_entity_poly.entity_id
_entity_poly.type
_entity_poly.pdbx_seq_one_letter_code
_entity_poly.pdbx_strand_id
1 'polypeptide(L)'
;MPRVEPLPPVHRGQVAITFAGHATVLVRYANLAIVCDPMLGRWLGPVKRAVAPGLSPAELRDVDLVLITCGHRDHLHRPTLAGLPRAATVVVPPRTAHRVSDLGFARVVELGVGQSLQHRRVDVATAAVRHTGPRDEGAMCYVLRGDGPSVLFCGDSGYFSGFAEIGRRYRPDIALLPIGRYRPRSFRDRHMSPLDALYAFEDLRARLLVPVHHGAFALSYERLDDPARWLDQLVRERELEPYVVALDPGQSRVFTVPKGRAERDARGGTGGAGGAGGGGAGGGRAGGGGADPATACQGGSAARSPAEAPDARAR
;
A
#
# COMPACT_ATOMS: atom_id res chain seq x y z
N MET A 1 -22.82 11.05 -8.42
CA MET A 1 -23.63 11.51 -7.27
C MET A 1 -22.66 11.82 -6.13
N PRO A 2 -22.78 12.94 -5.41
CA PRO A 2 -22.08 13.07 -4.14
C PRO A 2 -22.60 11.99 -3.18
N ARG A 3 -21.72 11.56 -2.27
CA ARG A 3 -22.02 10.56 -1.24
C ARG A 3 -23.27 10.98 -0.45
N VAL A 4 -24.20 10.04 -0.23
CA VAL A 4 -25.49 10.29 0.45
C VAL A 4 -25.34 10.25 1.98
N GLU A 5 -24.32 9.57 2.49
CA GLU A 5 -24.13 9.36 3.93
C GLU A 5 -22.84 10.00 4.47
N PRO A 6 -22.85 10.55 5.69
CA PRO A 6 -21.67 11.10 6.33
C PRO A 6 -20.59 10.04 6.58
N LEU A 7 -19.34 10.46 6.82
CA LEU A 7 -18.29 9.55 7.29
C LEU A 7 -18.71 8.93 8.63
N PRO A 8 -18.63 7.60 8.79
CA PRO A 8 -19.07 6.97 10.03
C PRO A 8 -18.21 7.45 11.22
N PRO A 9 -18.79 7.53 12.43
CA PRO A 9 -17.99 7.73 13.63
C PRO A 9 -17.03 6.56 13.83
N VAL A 10 -15.87 6.83 14.44
CA VAL A 10 -14.86 5.82 14.76
C VAL A 10 -14.53 5.91 16.24
N HIS A 11 -14.72 4.81 16.95
CA HIS A 11 -14.42 4.70 18.37
C HIS A 11 -13.09 3.97 18.61
N ARG A 12 -12.58 4.01 19.85
CA ARG A 12 -11.40 3.20 20.23
C ARG A 12 -11.63 1.73 19.90
N GLY A 13 -10.59 1.01 19.47
CA GLY A 13 -10.73 -0.37 19.04
C GLY A 13 -11.23 -0.53 17.59
N GLN A 14 -11.44 0.57 16.87
CA GLN A 14 -11.99 0.55 15.51
C GLN A 14 -11.09 1.25 14.50
N VAL A 15 -11.24 0.86 13.24
CA VAL A 15 -10.72 1.60 12.08
C VAL A 15 -11.83 1.70 11.04
N ALA A 16 -12.05 2.88 10.46
CA ALA A 16 -12.90 3.05 9.29
C ALA A 16 -12.06 3.20 8.03
N ILE A 17 -12.50 2.56 6.96
CA ILE A 17 -11.91 2.68 5.62
C ILE A 17 -13.00 3.21 4.70
N THR A 18 -12.71 4.34 4.05
CA THR A 18 -13.58 4.93 3.03
C THR A 18 -12.84 4.92 1.70
N PHE A 19 -13.41 4.25 0.70
CA PHE A 19 -12.83 4.18 -0.63
C PHE A 19 -13.29 5.38 -1.46
N ALA A 20 -12.38 6.22 -1.94
CA ALA A 20 -12.75 7.36 -2.78
C ALA A 20 -12.65 7.05 -4.29
N GLY A 21 -12.20 5.85 -4.67
CA GLY A 21 -11.92 5.48 -6.06
C GLY A 21 -10.45 5.65 -6.44
N HIS A 22 -10.00 4.89 -7.45
CA HIS A 22 -8.58 4.72 -7.78
C HIS A 22 -7.80 4.15 -6.58
N ALA A 23 -6.65 4.71 -6.20
CA ALA A 23 -5.93 4.35 -4.98
C ALA A 23 -6.27 5.25 -3.78
N THR A 24 -7.18 6.22 -3.93
CA THR A 24 -7.48 7.14 -2.83
C THR A 24 -8.34 6.47 -1.77
N VAL A 25 -7.80 6.41 -0.55
CA VAL A 25 -8.47 5.83 0.62
C VAL A 25 -8.32 6.78 1.80
N LEU A 26 -9.40 6.99 2.54
CA LEU A 26 -9.37 7.63 3.85
C LEU A 26 -9.44 6.54 4.93
N VAL A 27 -8.39 6.44 5.74
CA VAL A 27 -8.29 5.55 6.89
C VAL A 27 -8.43 6.38 8.16
N ARG A 28 -9.41 6.05 9.01
CA ARG A 28 -9.68 6.77 10.24
C ARG A 28 -9.58 5.85 11.45
N TYR A 29 -8.73 6.23 12.39
CA TYR A 29 -8.77 5.75 13.78
C TYR A 29 -9.51 6.79 14.63
N ALA A 30 -9.81 6.48 15.89
CA ALA A 30 -10.66 7.32 16.75
C ALA A 30 -10.23 8.80 16.85
N ASN A 31 -8.92 9.09 16.72
CA ASN A 31 -8.37 10.45 16.85
C ASN A 31 -7.37 10.80 15.74
N LEU A 32 -7.46 10.13 14.59
CA LEU A 32 -6.54 10.36 13.48
C LEU A 32 -7.21 10.05 12.14
N ALA A 33 -7.18 11.01 11.23
CA ALA A 33 -7.58 10.82 9.85
C ALA A 33 -6.34 10.81 8.93
N ILE A 34 -6.20 9.72 8.18
CA ILE A 34 -5.08 9.47 7.27
C ILE A 34 -5.64 9.35 5.85
N VAL A 35 -5.20 10.20 4.92
CA VAL A 35 -5.54 10.04 3.51
C VAL A 35 -4.34 9.46 2.76
N CYS A 36 -4.59 8.37 2.02
CA CYS A 36 -3.60 7.69 1.21
C CYS A 36 -3.82 8.04 -0.27
N ASP A 37 -2.75 8.37 -0.98
CA ASP A 37 -2.72 8.68 -2.41
C ASP A 37 -3.90 9.56 -2.89
N PRO A 38 -4.08 10.76 -2.32
CA PRO A 38 -5.25 11.57 -2.58
C PRO A 38 -5.27 12.13 -4.01
N MET A 39 -6.20 11.63 -4.81
CA MET A 39 -6.45 12.01 -6.20
C MET A 39 -7.95 12.19 -6.38
N LEU A 40 -8.43 13.41 -6.19
CA LEU A 40 -9.84 13.80 -6.39
C LEU A 40 -10.08 14.52 -7.74
N GLY A 41 -9.02 14.71 -8.53
CA GLY A 41 -9.08 15.41 -9.80
C GLY A 41 -9.93 14.67 -10.85
N ARG A 42 -10.64 15.45 -11.68
CA ARG A 42 -11.40 14.93 -12.84
C ARG A 42 -10.50 14.46 -13.98
N TRP A 43 -9.25 14.92 -14.02
CA TRP A 43 -8.32 14.67 -15.12
C TRP A 43 -6.97 14.21 -14.59
N LEU A 44 -6.40 13.23 -15.28
CA LEU A 44 -5.02 12.80 -15.15
C LEU A 44 -4.33 13.01 -16.50
N GLY A 45 -3.75 14.18 -16.71
CA GLY A 45 -3.29 14.57 -18.05
C GLY A 45 -4.46 14.52 -19.05
N PRO A 46 -4.35 13.77 -20.17
CA PRO A 46 -5.43 13.65 -21.14
C PRO A 46 -6.54 12.68 -20.70
N VAL A 47 -6.32 11.88 -19.66
CA VAL A 47 -7.27 10.84 -19.24
C VAL A 47 -8.33 11.44 -18.32
N LYS A 48 -9.60 11.35 -18.73
CA LYS A 48 -10.74 11.76 -17.93
C LYS A 48 -11.11 10.67 -16.93
N ARG A 49 -11.38 11.05 -15.69
CA ARG A 49 -11.96 10.17 -14.67
C ARG A 49 -13.35 9.71 -15.12
N ALA A 50 -13.59 8.40 -15.06
CA ALA A 50 -14.86 7.79 -15.42
C ALA A 50 -15.88 7.84 -14.28
N VAL A 51 -15.44 7.54 -13.06
CA VAL A 51 -16.28 7.54 -11.85
C VAL A 51 -15.83 8.66 -10.92
N ALA A 52 -16.74 9.57 -10.57
CA ALA A 52 -16.47 10.68 -9.65
C ALA A 52 -15.87 10.16 -8.33
N PRO A 53 -14.95 10.92 -7.69
CA PRO A 53 -14.38 10.48 -6.43
C PRO A 53 -15.48 10.38 -5.35
N GLY A 54 -15.35 9.35 -4.52
CA GLY A 54 -16.25 9.06 -3.40
C GLY A 54 -16.09 9.96 -2.18
N LEU A 55 -15.07 10.83 -2.18
CA LEU A 55 -14.81 11.82 -1.14
C LEU A 55 -14.79 13.22 -1.74
N SER A 56 -15.36 14.16 -1.00
CA SER A 56 -15.28 15.59 -1.27
C SER A 56 -14.05 16.20 -0.59
N PRO A 57 -13.56 17.37 -1.07
CA PRO A 57 -12.54 18.12 -0.35
C PRO A 57 -12.94 18.51 1.09
N ALA A 58 -14.24 18.68 1.34
CA ALA A 58 -14.75 19.02 2.67
C ALA A 58 -14.54 17.88 3.67
N GLU A 59 -14.68 16.63 3.24
CA GLU A 59 -14.44 15.44 4.07
C GLU A 59 -12.96 15.21 4.40
N LEU A 60 -12.05 15.92 3.71
CA LEU A 60 -10.61 15.86 3.96
C LEU A 60 -10.07 17.03 4.81
N ARG A 61 -10.95 17.91 5.32
CA ARG A 61 -10.55 19.10 6.10
C ARG A 61 -9.91 18.78 7.45
N ASP A 62 -10.17 17.60 7.99
CA ASP A 62 -9.63 17.16 9.28
C ASP A 62 -8.52 16.10 9.12
N VAL A 63 -7.97 15.95 7.90
CA VAL A 63 -6.84 15.04 7.67
C VAL A 63 -5.59 15.55 8.38
N ASP A 64 -4.99 14.66 9.16
CA ASP A 64 -3.79 14.93 9.95
C ASP A 64 -2.51 14.41 9.28
N LEU A 65 -2.66 13.34 8.50
CA LEU A 65 -1.57 12.62 7.87
C LEU A 65 -1.92 12.28 6.43
N VAL A 66 -1.01 12.61 5.52
CA VAL A 66 -1.10 12.29 4.09
C VAL A 66 -0.01 11.30 3.76
N LEU A 67 -0.38 10.15 3.20
CA LEU A 67 0.56 9.10 2.80
C LEU A 67 0.61 8.99 1.29
N ILE A 68 1.80 9.14 0.72
CA ILE A 68 2.04 9.00 -0.73
C ILE A 68 2.89 7.76 -0.98
N THR A 69 2.42 6.84 -1.81
CA THR A 69 3.13 5.58 -2.09
C THR A 69 4.19 5.72 -3.18
N CYS A 70 3.96 6.57 -4.18
CA CYS A 70 4.91 6.87 -5.25
C CYS A 70 4.70 8.27 -5.86
N GLY A 71 5.69 8.77 -6.60
CA GLY A 71 5.64 10.09 -7.24
C GLY A 71 4.79 10.19 -8.52
N HIS A 72 4.12 9.11 -8.94
CA HIS A 72 3.26 9.12 -10.13
C HIS A 72 2.04 10.02 -9.94
N ARG A 73 1.58 10.65 -11.02
CA ARG A 73 0.54 11.71 -10.95
C ARG A 73 -0.83 11.21 -10.49
N ASP A 74 -1.09 9.90 -10.61
CA ASP A 74 -2.33 9.27 -10.16
C ASP A 74 -2.32 8.89 -8.68
N HIS A 75 -1.16 8.97 -8.02
CA HIS A 75 -0.98 8.77 -6.57
C HIS A 75 -0.64 10.08 -5.85
N LEU A 76 0.17 10.93 -6.50
CA LEU A 76 0.58 12.26 -6.04
C LEU A 76 -0.09 13.34 -6.90
N HIS A 77 -1.36 13.62 -6.59
CA HIS A 77 -2.11 14.64 -7.31
C HIS A 77 -2.03 16.01 -6.62
N ARG A 78 -1.09 16.84 -7.09
CA ARG A 78 -0.82 18.18 -6.54
C ARG A 78 -2.06 19.07 -6.34
N PRO A 79 -3.03 19.18 -7.27
CA PRO A 79 -4.23 19.99 -7.03
C PRO A 79 -5.09 19.49 -5.85
N THR A 80 -5.16 18.18 -5.63
CA THR A 80 -5.85 17.64 -4.46
C THR A 80 -5.05 17.95 -3.20
N LEU A 81 -3.73 17.71 -3.23
CA LEU A 81 -2.84 18.03 -2.12
C LEU A 81 -2.90 19.52 -1.74
N ALA A 82 -2.99 20.43 -2.72
CA ALA A 82 -3.09 21.87 -2.49
C ALA A 82 -4.33 22.29 -1.69
N GLY A 83 -5.39 21.46 -1.66
CA GLY A 83 -6.60 21.71 -0.87
C GLY A 83 -6.61 21.10 0.54
N LEU A 84 -5.59 20.34 0.93
CA LEU A 84 -5.53 19.68 2.24
C LEU A 84 -5.08 20.63 3.38
N PRO A 85 -5.27 20.29 4.66
CA PRO A 85 -4.79 21.12 5.76
C PRO A 85 -3.26 21.29 5.72
N ARG A 86 -2.75 22.53 5.80
CA ARG A 86 -1.29 22.79 5.83
C ARG A 86 -0.62 22.25 7.10
N ALA A 87 -1.39 22.08 8.17
CA ALA A 87 -0.92 21.46 9.41
C ALA A 87 -0.74 19.93 9.30
N ALA A 88 -1.28 19.30 8.24
CA ALA A 88 -1.09 17.87 8.04
C ALA A 88 0.39 17.54 7.79
N THR A 89 0.82 16.40 8.30
CA THR A 89 2.13 15.83 7.93
C THR A 89 1.98 15.07 6.62
N VAL A 90 2.88 15.30 5.67
CA VAL A 90 2.92 14.53 4.42
C VAL A 90 4.11 13.59 4.47
N VAL A 91 3.87 12.29 4.31
CA VAL A 91 4.90 11.27 4.20
C VAL A 91 4.99 10.83 2.74
N VAL A 92 6.21 10.84 2.22
CA VAL A 92 6.49 10.54 0.82
C VAL A 92 7.71 9.62 0.69
N PRO A 93 7.91 8.94 -0.45
CA PRO A 93 9.11 8.14 -0.68
C PRO A 93 10.39 8.95 -0.84
N PRO A 94 11.56 8.30 -0.76
CA PRO A 94 12.83 8.98 -0.98
C PRO A 94 12.86 9.64 -2.35
N ARG A 95 13.44 10.84 -2.42
CA ARG A 95 13.60 11.66 -3.64
C ARG A 95 12.29 12.22 -4.19
N THR A 96 11.20 12.26 -3.41
CA THR A 96 9.89 12.76 -3.88
C THR A 96 9.41 14.03 -3.19
N ALA A 97 10.05 14.48 -2.10
CA ALA A 97 9.64 15.67 -1.34
C ALA A 97 9.60 16.94 -2.20
N HIS A 98 10.49 17.07 -3.17
CA HIS A 98 10.51 18.19 -4.11
C HIS A 98 9.16 18.37 -4.85
N ARG A 99 8.37 17.30 -5.00
CA ARG A 99 7.05 17.31 -5.66
C ARG A 99 5.94 17.92 -4.82
N VAL A 100 6.17 18.19 -3.53
CA VAL A 100 5.18 18.76 -2.60
C VAL A 100 5.74 19.90 -1.75
N SER A 101 7.06 20.12 -1.78
CA SER A 101 7.76 21.11 -0.93
C SER A 101 7.23 22.55 -1.06
N ASP A 102 6.74 22.92 -2.23
CA ASP A 102 6.20 24.25 -2.54
C ASP A 102 4.70 24.40 -2.21
N LEU A 103 4.04 23.35 -1.72
CA LEU A 103 2.62 23.39 -1.35
C LEU A 103 2.38 23.98 0.05
N GLY A 104 3.43 24.27 0.82
CA GLY A 104 3.33 24.94 2.12
C GLY A 104 2.86 24.04 3.28
N PHE A 105 3.03 22.72 3.17
CA PHE A 105 2.81 21.82 4.31
C PHE A 105 3.83 22.10 5.41
N ALA A 106 3.38 22.15 6.65
CA ALA A 106 4.23 22.41 7.81
C ALA A 106 5.30 21.32 8.00
N ARG A 107 5.01 20.09 7.57
CA ARG A 107 5.92 18.96 7.67
C ARG A 107 5.80 18.02 6.48
N VAL A 108 6.91 17.84 5.76
CA VAL A 108 7.08 16.81 4.73
C VAL A 108 8.20 15.87 5.20
N VAL A 109 7.94 14.57 5.21
CA VAL A 109 8.86 13.53 5.68
C VAL A 109 9.12 12.56 4.53
N GLU A 110 10.38 12.40 4.14
CA GLU A 110 10.77 11.27 3.29
C GLU A 110 11.05 10.06 4.18
N LEU A 111 10.42 8.92 3.90
CA LEU A 111 10.73 7.64 4.54
C LEU A 111 11.15 6.62 3.48
N GLY A 112 12.25 5.93 3.73
CA GLY A 112 12.70 4.76 2.96
C GLY A 112 12.11 3.47 3.51
N VAL A 113 12.10 2.43 2.66
CA VAL A 113 11.61 1.08 3.00
C VAL A 113 12.25 0.55 4.30
N GLY A 114 11.43 0.01 5.19
CA GLY A 114 11.87 -0.54 6.48
C GLY A 114 11.95 0.48 7.60
N GLN A 115 11.80 1.77 7.31
CA GLN A 115 11.69 2.83 8.31
C GLN A 115 10.25 2.98 8.81
N SER A 116 10.08 3.64 9.96
CA SER A 116 8.78 4.00 10.50
C SER A 116 8.74 5.42 11.06
N LEU A 117 7.53 5.95 11.18
CA LEU A 117 7.23 7.21 11.84
C LEU A 117 6.09 6.98 12.83
N GLN A 118 6.29 7.40 14.08
CA GLN A 118 5.19 7.52 15.03
C GLN A 118 4.47 8.85 14.77
N HIS A 119 3.18 8.79 14.44
CA HIS A 119 2.33 9.99 14.30
C HIS A 119 1.14 9.88 15.25
N ARG A 120 1.14 10.70 16.30
CA ARG A 120 0.24 10.55 17.46
C ARG A 120 0.31 9.12 18.02
N ARG A 121 -0.82 8.40 18.06
CA ARG A 121 -0.92 7.02 18.57
C ARG A 121 -0.84 5.95 17.46
N VAL A 122 -0.48 6.33 16.24
CA VAL A 122 -0.37 5.39 15.12
C VAL A 122 1.08 5.28 14.68
N ASP A 123 1.60 4.04 14.71
CA ASP A 123 2.86 3.70 14.06
C ASP A 123 2.61 3.51 12.56
N VAL A 124 3.43 4.19 11.76
CA VAL A 124 3.39 4.17 10.30
C VAL A 124 4.70 3.57 9.83
N ALA A 125 4.71 2.27 9.58
CA ALA A 125 5.86 1.57 9.03
C ALA A 125 5.79 1.52 7.50
N THR A 126 6.96 1.44 6.86
CA THR A 126 7.08 1.35 5.41
C THR A 126 7.58 -0.03 5.00
N ALA A 127 7.10 -0.52 3.87
CA ALA A 127 7.41 -1.84 3.35
C ALA A 127 7.74 -1.79 1.85
N ALA A 128 8.51 -2.78 1.41
CA ALA A 128 8.96 -2.89 0.02
C ALA A 128 7.78 -3.05 -0.95
N VAL A 129 8.01 -2.65 -2.21
CA VAL A 129 7.11 -2.84 -3.34
C VAL A 129 7.89 -3.30 -4.56
N ARG A 130 7.19 -3.93 -5.51
CA ARG A 130 7.68 -4.06 -6.88
C ARG A 130 7.12 -2.93 -7.73
N HIS A 131 7.68 -1.73 -7.55
CA HIS A 131 7.36 -0.53 -8.31
C HIS A 131 8.43 0.55 -8.13
N THR A 132 8.40 1.59 -8.97
CA THR A 132 9.24 2.78 -8.86
C THR A 132 8.43 4.01 -9.20
N GLY A 133 8.72 5.15 -8.58
CA GLY A 133 8.19 6.43 -9.02
C GLY A 133 8.80 6.90 -10.35
N PRO A 134 8.35 8.05 -10.89
CA PRO A 134 8.94 8.64 -12.09
C PRO A 134 10.42 8.96 -11.87
N ARG A 135 11.28 8.77 -12.88
CA ARG A 135 12.74 9.01 -12.78
C ARG A 135 13.42 8.19 -11.69
N ASP A 136 12.95 6.95 -11.51
CA ASP A 136 13.46 5.98 -10.53
C ASP A 136 13.41 6.50 -9.08
N GLU A 137 12.42 7.34 -8.80
CA GLU A 137 12.08 7.74 -7.43
C GLU A 137 11.59 6.54 -6.61
N GLY A 138 11.66 6.66 -5.28
CA GLY A 138 11.20 5.60 -4.41
C GLY A 138 9.70 5.31 -4.53
N ALA A 139 9.33 4.09 -4.19
CA ALA A 139 7.95 3.69 -3.95
C ALA A 139 7.89 2.75 -2.72
N MET A 140 6.75 2.70 -2.03
CA MET A 140 6.58 1.86 -0.84
C MET A 140 5.10 1.56 -0.54
N CYS A 141 4.87 0.54 0.29
CA CYS A 141 3.59 0.33 0.99
C CYS A 141 3.70 0.84 2.42
N TYR A 142 2.55 1.14 3.03
CA TYR A 142 2.45 1.57 4.43
C TYR A 142 1.77 0.48 5.26
N VAL A 143 2.24 0.28 6.49
CA VAL A 143 1.58 -0.53 7.51
C VAL A 143 1.23 0.38 8.69
N LEU A 144 -0.07 0.53 8.93
CA LEU A 144 -0.66 1.39 9.94
C LEU A 144 -1.05 0.55 11.15
N ARG A 145 -0.52 0.90 12.32
CA ARG A 145 -0.80 0.21 13.59
C ARG A 145 -1.23 1.23 14.64
N GLY A 146 -2.54 1.29 14.86
CA GLY A 146 -3.18 2.16 15.85
C GLY A 146 -3.89 1.38 16.96
N ASP A 147 -4.91 2.01 17.55
CA ASP A 147 -5.77 1.42 18.58
C ASP A 147 -6.89 0.53 18.01
N GLY A 148 -6.97 0.36 16.69
CA GLY A 148 -7.87 -0.53 15.98
C GLY A 148 -7.13 -1.60 15.14
N PRO A 149 -7.84 -2.31 14.25
CA PRO A 149 -7.21 -3.20 13.28
C PRO A 149 -6.07 -2.53 12.51
N SER A 150 -5.00 -3.29 12.27
CA SER A 150 -3.88 -2.84 11.47
C SER A 150 -4.21 -2.85 9.98
N VAL A 151 -3.75 -1.84 9.24
CA VAL A 151 -4.06 -1.67 7.83
C VAL A 151 -2.76 -1.60 7.03
N LEU A 152 -2.62 -2.46 6.03
CA LEU A 152 -1.61 -2.32 5.00
C LEU A 152 -2.21 -1.60 3.79
N PHE A 153 -1.57 -0.53 3.32
CA PHE A 153 -1.92 0.16 2.08
C PHE A 153 -0.82 0.03 1.05
N CYS A 154 -1.14 -0.55 -0.11
CA CYS A 154 -0.11 -0.97 -1.06
C CYS A 154 -0.13 -0.33 -2.44
N GLY A 155 -0.58 0.93 -2.52
CA GLY A 155 -0.46 1.77 -3.72
C GLY A 155 -0.83 1.02 -4.99
N ASP A 156 0.13 0.92 -5.92
CA ASP A 156 0.01 0.26 -7.22
C ASP A 156 1.12 -0.79 -7.49
N SER A 157 1.65 -1.43 -6.45
CA SER A 157 2.72 -2.44 -6.57
C SER A 157 2.37 -3.61 -7.49
N GLY A 158 3.40 -4.17 -8.13
CA GLY A 158 3.38 -5.52 -8.71
C GLY A 158 3.54 -6.60 -7.64
N TYR A 159 3.20 -7.85 -7.99
CA TYR A 159 3.40 -8.99 -7.08
C TYR A 159 4.88 -9.35 -6.96
N PHE A 160 5.34 -9.65 -5.75
CA PHE A 160 6.70 -10.13 -5.49
C PHE A 160 6.76 -10.93 -4.17
N SER A 161 7.78 -11.77 -4.02
CA SER A 161 7.92 -12.66 -2.86
C SER A 161 8.10 -11.93 -1.51
N GLY A 162 8.43 -10.64 -1.52
CA GLY A 162 8.56 -9.87 -0.28
C GLY A 162 7.23 -9.66 0.45
N PHE A 163 6.08 -9.90 -0.19
CA PHE A 163 4.80 -9.94 0.52
C PHE A 163 4.79 -10.99 1.64
N ALA A 164 5.45 -12.13 1.45
CA ALA A 164 5.55 -13.15 2.50
C ALA A 164 6.38 -12.66 3.70
N GLU A 165 7.43 -11.87 3.45
CA GLU A 165 8.22 -11.26 4.53
C GLU A 165 7.43 -10.19 5.28
N ILE A 166 6.72 -9.33 4.55
CA ILE A 166 5.83 -8.32 5.13
C ILE A 166 4.76 -9.02 5.98
N GLY A 167 4.18 -10.11 5.47
CA GLY A 167 3.23 -10.95 6.19
C GLY A 167 3.83 -11.53 7.47
N ARG A 168 5.04 -12.08 7.44
CA ARG A 168 5.71 -12.57 8.66
C ARG A 168 5.94 -11.48 9.69
N ARG A 169 6.36 -10.28 9.27
CA ARG A 169 6.75 -9.18 10.16
C ARG A 169 5.55 -8.45 10.75
N TYR A 170 4.51 -8.21 9.97
CA TYR A 170 3.42 -7.31 10.33
C TYR A 170 2.07 -7.98 10.50
N ARG A 171 1.76 -9.04 9.73
CA ARG A 171 0.44 -9.72 9.69
C ARG A 171 -0.73 -8.72 9.76
N PRO A 172 -0.87 -7.82 8.77
CA PRO A 172 -1.89 -6.78 8.82
C PRO A 172 -3.30 -7.39 8.90
N ASP A 173 -4.19 -6.78 9.67
CA ASP A 173 -5.57 -7.27 9.76
C ASP A 173 -6.32 -7.04 8.42
N ILE A 174 -6.06 -5.90 7.78
CA ILE A 174 -6.68 -5.50 6.51
C ILE A 174 -5.58 -5.15 5.51
N ALA A 175 -5.65 -5.72 4.30
CA ALA A 175 -4.78 -5.38 3.19
C ALA A 175 -5.58 -4.63 2.11
N LEU A 176 -5.18 -3.39 1.84
CA LEU A 176 -5.65 -2.58 0.72
C LEU A 176 -4.70 -2.80 -0.46
N LEU A 177 -5.09 -3.64 -1.42
CA LEU A 177 -4.21 -4.06 -2.52
C LEU A 177 -4.73 -3.59 -3.89
N PRO A 178 -3.83 -3.11 -4.78
CA PRO A 178 -4.20 -2.77 -6.15
C PRO A 178 -4.64 -4.00 -6.94
N ILE A 179 -5.64 -3.81 -7.80
CA ILE A 179 -6.11 -4.87 -8.72
C ILE A 179 -6.14 -4.43 -10.18
N GLY A 180 -5.75 -3.20 -10.50
CA GLY A 180 -5.79 -2.63 -11.85
C GLY A 180 -4.42 -2.42 -12.47
N ARG A 181 -4.44 -1.91 -13.71
CA ARG A 181 -3.27 -1.54 -14.51
C ARG A 181 -2.38 -2.71 -14.93
N TYR A 182 -2.97 -3.87 -15.19
CA TYR A 182 -2.23 -5.11 -15.46
C TYR A 182 -2.18 -5.55 -16.93
N ARG A 183 -2.82 -4.83 -17.88
CA ARG A 183 -2.70 -5.10 -19.33
C ARG A 183 -1.90 -4.03 -20.08
N PRO A 184 -1.03 -4.43 -21.03
CA PRO A 184 -0.67 -5.80 -21.43
C PRO A 184 0.15 -6.54 -20.36
N ARG A 185 0.44 -7.83 -20.57
CA ARG A 185 1.11 -8.69 -19.57
C ARG A 185 2.40 -8.08 -18.98
N SER A 186 3.16 -7.31 -19.75
CA SER A 186 4.37 -6.62 -19.28
C SER A 186 4.09 -5.61 -18.15
N PHE A 187 2.88 -5.08 -18.03
CA PHE A 187 2.53 -4.19 -16.92
C PHE A 187 2.52 -4.94 -15.57
N ARG A 188 2.38 -6.28 -15.58
CA ARG A 188 2.43 -7.11 -14.37
C ARG A 188 3.80 -7.09 -13.70
N ASP A 189 4.84 -6.61 -14.37
CA ASP A 189 6.15 -6.38 -13.76
C ASP A 189 6.06 -5.32 -12.64
N ARG A 190 5.08 -4.41 -12.71
CA ARG A 190 4.93 -3.29 -11.77
C ARG A 190 3.53 -3.13 -11.18
N HIS A 191 2.54 -3.88 -11.66
CA HIS A 191 1.15 -3.76 -11.20
C HIS A 191 0.51 -5.14 -11.00
N MET A 192 -0.24 -5.31 -9.91
CA MET A 192 -0.96 -6.56 -9.66
C MET A 192 -2.23 -6.66 -10.52
N SER A 193 -2.46 -7.84 -11.08
CA SER A 193 -3.80 -8.26 -11.50
C SER A 193 -4.66 -8.69 -10.28
N PRO A 194 -5.98 -8.86 -10.43
CA PRO A 194 -6.84 -9.41 -9.38
C PRO A 194 -6.32 -10.74 -8.80
N LEU A 195 -5.82 -11.64 -9.65
CA LEU A 195 -5.23 -12.91 -9.21
C LEU A 195 -3.93 -12.70 -8.44
N ASP A 196 -3.07 -11.79 -8.91
CA ASP A 196 -1.83 -11.44 -8.21
C ASP A 196 -2.11 -10.85 -6.81
N ALA A 197 -3.17 -10.04 -6.69
CA ALA A 197 -3.60 -9.47 -5.42
C ALA A 197 -4.09 -10.54 -4.43
N LEU A 198 -4.73 -11.61 -4.90
CA LEU A 198 -5.09 -12.76 -4.05
C LEU A 198 -3.85 -13.52 -3.55
N TYR A 199 -2.83 -13.70 -4.39
CA TYR A 199 -1.55 -14.28 -3.93
C TYR A 199 -0.85 -13.39 -2.90
N ALA A 200 -0.78 -12.08 -3.14
CA ALA A 200 -0.24 -11.13 -2.16
C ALA A 200 -1.04 -11.14 -0.84
N PHE A 201 -2.37 -11.23 -0.91
CA PHE A 201 -3.24 -11.32 0.25
C PHE A 201 -2.92 -12.56 1.11
N GLU A 202 -2.74 -13.72 0.49
CA GLU A 202 -2.34 -14.96 1.15
C GLU A 202 -0.95 -14.84 1.79
N ASP A 203 0.04 -14.35 1.04
CA ASP A 203 1.42 -14.15 1.51
C ASP A 203 1.49 -13.19 2.70
N LEU A 204 0.68 -12.13 2.67
CA LEU A 204 0.55 -11.16 3.77
C LEU A 204 -0.08 -11.77 5.02
N ARG A 205 -0.77 -12.91 4.90
CA ARG A 205 -1.57 -13.52 5.96
C ARG A 205 -2.57 -12.54 6.55
N ALA A 206 -3.11 -11.67 5.69
CA ALA A 206 -4.08 -10.68 6.10
C ALA A 206 -5.44 -11.36 6.34
N ARG A 207 -6.29 -10.75 7.17
CA ARG A 207 -7.62 -11.31 7.45
C ARG A 207 -8.64 -10.88 6.41
N LEU A 208 -8.53 -9.64 5.96
CA LEU A 208 -9.44 -9.04 4.99
C LEU A 208 -8.66 -8.37 3.87
N LEU A 209 -9.14 -8.55 2.64
CA LEU A 209 -8.71 -7.84 1.45
C LEU A 209 -9.74 -6.77 1.10
N VAL A 210 -9.28 -5.55 0.84
CA VAL A 210 -10.08 -4.49 0.21
C VAL A 210 -9.37 -4.09 -1.09
N PRO A 211 -9.97 -4.30 -2.26
CA PRO A 211 -9.34 -3.92 -3.53
C PRO A 211 -9.28 -2.40 -3.69
N VAL A 212 -8.18 -1.91 -4.26
CA VAL A 212 -7.97 -0.51 -4.64
C VAL A 212 -7.33 -0.41 -6.05
N HIS A 213 -7.03 0.80 -6.50
CA HIS A 213 -6.39 1.09 -7.80
C HIS A 213 -7.18 0.55 -9.01
N HIS A 214 -8.50 0.72 -9.00
CA HIS A 214 -9.36 0.30 -10.11
C HIS A 214 -10.54 1.27 -10.35
N GLY A 215 -11.22 1.09 -11.49
CA GLY A 215 -12.53 1.69 -11.79
C GLY A 215 -12.56 3.20 -12.08
N ALA A 216 -11.52 3.95 -11.76
CA ALA A 216 -11.54 5.41 -11.87
C ALA A 216 -11.00 5.95 -13.21
N PHE A 217 -9.90 5.40 -13.71
CA PHE A 217 -9.20 5.87 -14.91
C PHE A 217 -8.79 4.70 -15.80
N ALA A 218 -8.87 4.89 -17.13
CA ALA A 218 -8.36 3.92 -18.09
C ALA A 218 -6.86 4.16 -18.32
N LEU A 219 -6.02 3.56 -17.46
CA LEU A 219 -4.55 3.75 -17.46
C LEU A 219 -3.78 2.63 -18.17
N SER A 220 -4.50 1.71 -18.80
CA SER A 220 -4.06 0.41 -19.29
C SER A 220 -5.10 -0.13 -20.27
N TYR A 221 -4.84 -1.31 -20.85
CA TYR A 221 -5.65 -1.88 -21.92
C TYR A 221 -6.83 -2.75 -21.45
N GLU A 222 -6.99 -2.99 -20.15
CA GLU A 222 -8.22 -3.58 -19.62
C GLU A 222 -9.37 -2.56 -19.58
N ARG A 223 -10.61 -3.05 -19.62
CA ARG A 223 -11.78 -2.19 -19.42
C ARG A 223 -11.82 -1.75 -17.96
N LEU A 224 -12.44 -0.59 -17.71
CA LEU A 224 -12.55 -0.01 -16.35
C LEU A 224 -13.17 -0.95 -15.32
N ASP A 225 -14.15 -1.75 -15.73
CA ASP A 225 -14.89 -2.70 -14.89
C ASP A 225 -14.22 -4.08 -14.79
N ASP A 226 -13.28 -4.40 -15.69
CA ASP A 226 -12.63 -5.71 -15.77
C ASP A 226 -11.96 -6.14 -14.45
N PRO A 227 -11.18 -5.28 -13.75
CA PRO A 227 -10.53 -5.68 -12.50
C PRO A 227 -11.50 -6.16 -11.43
N ALA A 228 -12.56 -5.38 -11.18
CA ALA A 228 -13.54 -5.67 -10.14
C ALA A 228 -14.37 -6.92 -10.50
N ARG A 229 -14.79 -7.02 -11.76
CA ARG A 229 -15.53 -8.19 -12.26
C ARG A 229 -14.71 -9.47 -12.17
N TRP A 230 -13.43 -9.41 -12.55
CA TRP A 230 -12.56 -10.58 -12.48
C TRP A 230 -12.24 -10.98 -11.03
N LEU A 231 -12.04 -10.01 -10.13
CA LEU A 231 -11.90 -10.31 -8.70
C LEU A 231 -13.15 -11.00 -8.14
N ASP A 232 -14.35 -10.47 -8.42
CA ASP A 232 -15.61 -11.06 -7.97
C ASP A 232 -15.79 -12.50 -8.47
N GLN A 233 -15.43 -12.79 -9.73
CA GLN A 233 -15.40 -14.15 -10.26
C GLN A 233 -14.45 -15.05 -9.45
N LEU A 234 -13.20 -14.62 -9.23
CA LEU A 234 -12.21 -15.39 -8.47
C LEU A 234 -12.63 -15.63 -7.03
N VAL A 235 -13.30 -14.64 -6.41
CA VAL A 235 -13.82 -14.74 -5.04
C VAL A 235 -14.88 -15.82 -4.96
N ARG A 236 -15.83 -15.86 -5.90
CA ARG A 236 -16.89 -16.89 -5.92
C ARG A 236 -16.36 -18.29 -6.24
N GLU A 237 -15.46 -18.39 -7.20
CA GLU A 237 -14.85 -19.67 -7.59
C GLU A 237 -14.00 -20.29 -6.47
N ARG A 238 -13.55 -19.49 -5.50
CA ARG A 238 -12.65 -19.90 -4.42
C ARG A 238 -13.27 -19.77 -3.02
N GLU A 239 -14.56 -19.43 -2.94
CA GLU A 239 -15.30 -19.26 -1.67
C GLU A 239 -14.64 -18.25 -0.72
N LEU A 240 -14.14 -17.13 -1.26
CA LEU A 240 -13.40 -16.10 -0.52
C LEU A 240 -14.27 -14.92 -0.06
N GLU A 241 -15.60 -14.98 -0.22
CA GLU A 241 -16.53 -13.90 0.13
C GLU A 241 -16.38 -13.40 1.58
N PRO A 242 -16.11 -14.26 2.59
CA PRO A 242 -15.90 -13.79 3.97
C PRO A 242 -14.64 -12.94 4.16
N TYR A 243 -13.69 -13.02 3.22
CA TYR A 243 -12.36 -12.42 3.32
C TYR A 243 -12.17 -11.20 2.42
N VAL A 244 -13.03 -11.01 1.41
CA VAL A 244 -12.92 -9.88 0.48
C VAL A 244 -14.04 -8.87 0.69
N VAL A 245 -13.65 -7.61 0.88
CA VAL A 245 -14.56 -6.50 1.08
C VAL A 245 -14.36 -5.50 -0.05
N ALA A 246 -15.13 -5.67 -1.13
CA ALA A 246 -15.23 -4.66 -2.17
C ALA A 246 -16.02 -3.46 -1.66
N LEU A 247 -15.50 -2.25 -1.91
CA LEU A 247 -16.15 -0.99 -1.58
C LEU A 247 -16.39 -0.21 -2.86
N ASP A 248 -17.59 0.34 -3.02
CA ASP A 248 -17.85 1.32 -4.08
C ASP A 248 -17.24 2.69 -3.73
N PRO A 249 -16.93 3.54 -4.72
CA PRO A 249 -16.52 4.92 -4.44
C PRO A 249 -17.53 5.66 -3.57
N GLY A 250 -17.10 6.03 -2.37
CA GLY A 250 -17.88 6.71 -1.34
C GLY A 250 -18.39 5.75 -0.27
N GLN A 251 -18.24 4.44 -0.42
CA GLN A 251 -18.62 3.50 0.62
C GLN A 251 -17.57 3.52 1.74
N SER A 252 -18.06 3.42 2.98
CA SER A 252 -17.24 3.28 4.17
C SER A 252 -17.56 1.97 4.88
N ARG A 253 -16.56 1.35 5.50
CA ARG A 253 -16.77 0.24 6.43
C ARG A 253 -15.93 0.44 7.69
N VAL A 254 -16.55 0.18 8.84
CA VAL A 254 -15.91 0.18 10.15
C VAL A 254 -15.53 -1.25 10.51
N PHE A 255 -14.29 -1.44 10.96
CA PHE A 255 -13.74 -2.71 11.38
C PHE A 255 -13.32 -2.62 12.85
N THR A 256 -13.42 -3.74 13.57
CA THR A 256 -13.12 -3.83 15.00
C THR A 256 -12.00 -4.82 15.27
N VAL A 257 -11.24 -4.60 16.35
CA VAL A 257 -10.18 -5.53 16.76
C VAL A 257 -10.78 -6.92 17.02
N PRO A 258 -10.22 -7.98 16.42
CA PRO A 258 -10.67 -9.34 16.69
C PRO A 258 -10.39 -9.73 18.15
N LYS A 259 -11.38 -10.36 18.82
CA LYS A 259 -11.30 -10.75 20.24
C LYS A 259 -9.98 -11.43 20.65
N GLY A 260 -9.40 -12.27 19.80
CA GLY A 260 -8.15 -13.01 20.11
C GLY A 260 -6.84 -12.21 20.07
N ARG A 261 -6.81 -10.98 19.55
CA ARG A 261 -5.60 -10.11 19.57
C ARG A 261 -5.59 -9.21 20.81
N ALA A 262 -6.75 -8.66 21.19
CA ALA A 262 -6.89 -7.87 22.42
C ALA A 262 -6.36 -8.62 23.65
N GLU A 263 -6.60 -9.92 23.73
CA GLU A 263 -6.11 -10.77 24.83
C GLU A 263 -4.60 -11.06 24.81
N ARG A 264 -3.95 -10.99 23.63
CA ARG A 264 -2.50 -11.17 23.50
C ARG A 264 -1.76 -9.87 23.80
N ASP A 265 -2.26 -8.75 23.30
CA ASP A 265 -1.69 -7.42 23.56
C ASP A 265 -1.86 -7.04 25.05
N ALA A 266 -2.97 -7.44 25.69
CA ALA A 266 -3.16 -7.30 27.14
C ALA A 266 -2.22 -8.19 27.99
N ARG A 267 -1.78 -9.35 27.47
CA ARG A 267 -0.82 -10.24 28.14
C ARG A 267 0.65 -9.87 27.85
N GLY A 268 0.93 -9.16 26.76
CA GLY A 268 2.28 -8.72 26.38
C GLY A 268 2.71 -7.36 26.94
N GLY A 269 1.80 -6.60 27.55
CA GLY A 269 2.05 -5.24 28.05
C GLY A 269 2.81 -5.12 29.38
N THR A 270 3.29 -6.21 29.98
CA THR A 270 3.97 -6.20 31.30
C THR A 270 5.44 -6.58 31.28
N GLY A 271 6.07 -6.82 30.12
CA GLY A 271 7.48 -7.26 30.06
C GLY A 271 8.36 -6.36 29.21
N GLY A 272 8.98 -5.34 29.82
CA GLY A 272 9.97 -4.53 29.11
C GLY A 272 10.49 -3.29 29.83
N ALA A 273 10.72 -3.36 31.14
CA ALA A 273 11.50 -2.35 31.86
C ALA A 273 12.37 -3.03 32.93
N GLY A 274 13.68 -2.76 32.89
CA GLY A 274 14.70 -3.23 33.84
C GLY A 274 15.67 -4.24 33.20
N GLY A 275 16.99 -4.06 33.21
CA GLY A 275 17.81 -3.05 33.86
C GLY A 275 19.27 -3.24 33.41
N ALA A 276 20.05 -2.19 33.58
CA ALA A 276 21.49 -2.16 33.37
C ALA A 276 22.26 -2.98 34.42
N GLY A 277 23.48 -3.42 34.08
CA GLY A 277 24.55 -3.60 35.06
C GLY A 277 25.50 -4.78 34.84
N GLY A 278 26.79 -4.47 34.65
CA GLY A 278 27.87 -5.22 35.32
C GLY A 278 28.86 -6.03 34.47
N GLY A 279 29.94 -5.38 34.04
CA GLY A 279 31.34 -5.75 34.35
C GLY A 279 31.94 -7.10 33.91
N GLY A 280 33.10 -7.05 33.25
CA GLY A 280 34.04 -8.18 33.20
C GLY A 280 35.09 -8.09 32.09
N ALA A 281 36.31 -7.73 32.47
CA ALA A 281 37.49 -7.58 31.60
C ALA A 281 38.07 -8.92 31.12
N GLY A 282 38.81 -8.89 30.00
CA GLY A 282 39.71 -9.98 29.57
C GLY A 282 40.37 -9.67 28.23
N GLY A 283 41.65 -9.28 28.26
CA GLY A 283 42.43 -8.87 27.09
C GLY A 283 42.96 -10.01 26.22
N GLY A 284 43.50 -9.68 25.04
CA GLY A 284 44.21 -10.62 24.19
C GLY A 284 44.52 -10.10 22.78
N ARG A 285 45.80 -9.78 22.56
CA ARG A 285 46.48 -9.26 21.36
C ARG A 285 46.26 -9.96 20.00
N ALA A 286 46.37 -9.11 18.95
CA ALA A 286 47.20 -9.19 17.72
C ALA A 286 46.83 -10.03 16.48
N GLY A 287 47.15 -9.42 15.31
CA GLY A 287 47.25 -10.00 13.95
C GLY A 287 46.00 -9.73 13.11
N GLY A 288 46.00 -9.14 11.91
CA GLY A 288 47.00 -9.05 10.84
C GLY A 288 46.41 -9.68 9.56
N GLY A 289 46.25 -8.89 8.48
CA GLY A 289 45.74 -9.31 7.15
C GLY A 289 44.22 -9.09 7.01
N GLY A 290 43.67 -8.44 5.98
CA GLY A 290 44.08 -8.28 4.60
C GLY A 290 43.33 -9.29 3.73
N ALA A 291 42.20 -8.88 3.13
CA ALA A 291 41.68 -9.30 1.81
C ALA A 291 40.20 -8.94 1.63
N ASP A 292 39.90 -8.37 0.46
CA ASP A 292 38.58 -8.18 -0.15
C ASP A 292 37.77 -9.48 -0.29
N PRO A 293 36.44 -9.38 -0.47
CA PRO A 293 35.70 -10.36 -1.24
C PRO A 293 35.11 -9.73 -2.50
N ALA A 294 35.86 -9.78 -3.59
CA ALA A 294 35.30 -9.84 -4.94
C ALA A 294 35.32 -11.32 -5.37
N THR A 295 34.16 -11.96 -5.43
CA THR A 295 34.02 -13.17 -6.25
C THR A 295 32.64 -13.25 -6.87
N ALA A 296 32.66 -13.10 -8.20
CA ALA A 296 31.58 -13.37 -9.11
C ALA A 296 31.31 -14.88 -9.19
N CYS A 297 30.04 -15.27 -9.18
CA CYS A 297 29.61 -16.55 -9.72
C CYS A 297 29.08 -16.33 -11.13
N GLN A 298 29.96 -16.53 -12.13
CA GLN A 298 29.57 -16.90 -13.48
C GLN A 298 29.49 -18.43 -13.55
N GLY A 299 28.38 -18.95 -14.07
CA GLY A 299 28.19 -20.36 -14.39
C GLY A 299 27.03 -20.47 -15.35
N GLY A 300 27.35 -20.38 -16.64
CA GLY A 300 26.39 -20.58 -17.72
C GLY A 300 26.08 -22.06 -17.94
N SER A 301 24.88 -22.33 -18.44
CA SER A 301 24.62 -23.47 -19.32
C SER A 301 23.48 -23.09 -20.26
N ALA A 302 23.77 -23.20 -21.56
CA ALA A 302 22.93 -22.78 -22.65
C ALA A 302 21.98 -23.89 -23.12
N ALA A 303 20.87 -23.42 -23.71
CA ALA A 303 20.15 -23.97 -24.85
C ALA A 303 19.39 -25.31 -24.71
N ARG A 304 18.07 -25.23 -24.97
CA ARG A 304 17.48 -25.68 -26.26
C ARG A 304 16.04 -25.17 -26.39
N SER A 305 15.78 -24.46 -27.49
CA SER A 305 14.44 -24.16 -28.02
C SER A 305 13.96 -25.31 -28.92
N PRO A 306 12.65 -25.56 -29.02
CA PRO A 306 12.02 -26.11 -30.22
C PRO A 306 11.24 -24.98 -30.93
N ALA A 307 11.67 -24.53 -32.12
CA ALA A 307 11.39 -25.10 -33.45
C ALA A 307 9.91 -24.93 -33.87
N GLU A 308 9.67 -23.90 -34.68
CA GLU A 308 8.49 -23.71 -35.53
C GLU A 308 8.42 -24.78 -36.64
N ALA A 309 7.20 -25.10 -37.06
CA ALA A 309 6.91 -25.84 -38.30
C ALA A 309 5.52 -25.39 -38.84
N PRO A 310 5.26 -25.55 -40.16
CA PRO A 310 4.82 -24.42 -40.99
C PRO A 310 3.34 -24.43 -41.41
N ASP A 311 2.97 -23.29 -42.01
CA ASP A 311 1.74 -23.00 -42.76
C ASP A 311 1.56 -23.93 -43.98
N ALA A 312 0.34 -24.43 -44.17
CA ALA A 312 -0.11 -25.10 -45.38
C ALA A 312 -1.58 -24.78 -45.65
N ARG A 313 -1.82 -23.92 -46.64
CA ARG A 313 -3.11 -23.71 -47.29
C ARG A 313 -3.50 -24.94 -48.11
N ALA A 314 -4.76 -25.37 -48.03
CA ALA A 314 -5.54 -25.89 -49.16
C ALA A 314 -7.03 -26.03 -48.83
N ARG A 315 -7.85 -25.36 -49.66
CA ARG A 315 -9.31 -25.47 -49.88
C ARG A 315 -10.24 -24.71 -48.94
#